data_AF-A0A9D2J0W4-F1
#
_entry.id   AF-A0A9D2J0W4-F1
#
_cell.length_a   1.000
_cell.length_b   1.000
_cell.length_c   1.000
_cell.angle_alpha   90.00
_cell.angle_beta   90.00
_cell.angle_gamma   90.00
#
_symmetry.space_group_name_H-M   'P 1'
#
loop_
_entity.id
_entity.type
_entity.pdbx_description
1 polymer ?
#
loop_
_entity_poly.entity_id
_entity_poly.type
_entity_poly.pdbx_seq_one_letter_code
_entity_poly.pdbx_strand_id
1 'polypeptide(L)'
;MSFGISNNVRSRAVRTCTPELFWKAVRSDYVARVCAGIADAWEQWKRGELSREEYEEVKNREKLRLPAFTFHATFTGGRRLNAEAVPSGLCLYDIDHLEAPREYFAHVVEERVRELGIVLAHVTPSKEGLRFVFVIPAGMSLAEAQEWMSRQLNDPNYDRSVKDLARSSFAVPEEYFLYIDEEGLFNEKLTMKNGKREVTGEAARNEVTHFSSSGEEEYPKGEVVAASRNATDTQGNIASVAAATTPAVGHPSSPEEGNLDTSRVNQNLNTSRVNQNTDTSPSNQPTFKGIPYSEIIRQWFILSG
;
A
#
# COMPACT_ATOMS: atom_id res chain seq x y z
N MET A 1 -16.18 -5.47 0.63
CA MET A 1 -14.89 -5.55 -0.06
C MET A 1 -13.90 -6.00 0.99
N SER A 2 -12.81 -6.66 0.62
CA SER A 2 -11.81 -7.10 1.60
C SER A 2 -10.44 -6.62 1.18
N PHE A 3 -9.76 -5.91 2.07
CA PHE A 3 -8.41 -5.42 1.87
C PHE A 3 -7.55 -5.75 3.09
N GLY A 4 -6.23 -5.78 2.90
CA GLY A 4 -5.28 -6.16 3.94
C GLY A 4 -4.84 -4.99 4.83
N ILE A 5 -4.40 -5.33 6.04
CA ILE A 5 -3.64 -4.46 6.95
C ILE A 5 -2.41 -5.21 7.47
N SER A 6 -1.27 -4.52 7.52
CA SER A 6 -0.03 -4.98 8.15
C SER A 6 0.45 -3.99 9.21
N ASN A 7 1.21 -4.49 10.19
CA ASN A 7 1.76 -3.66 11.26
C ASN A 7 2.75 -2.61 10.74
N ASN A 8 3.42 -2.90 9.62
CA ASN A 8 4.20 -1.97 8.81
C ASN A 8 4.59 -2.64 7.48
N VAL A 9 5.20 -1.87 6.56
CA VAL A 9 5.59 -2.38 5.24
C VAL A 9 6.72 -3.41 5.24
N ARG A 10 7.51 -3.49 6.32
CA ARG A 10 8.55 -4.53 6.51
C ARG A 10 7.95 -5.85 7.00
N SER A 11 6.74 -5.83 7.56
CA SER A 11 6.01 -7.03 7.94
C SER A 11 5.67 -7.85 6.71
N ARG A 12 6.04 -9.13 6.73
CA ARG A 12 5.56 -10.10 5.74
C ARG A 12 4.12 -10.51 6.02
N ALA A 13 3.67 -10.41 7.27
CA ALA A 13 2.32 -10.75 7.68
C ALA A 13 1.35 -9.64 7.33
N VAL A 14 0.26 -10.01 6.66
CA VAL A 14 -0.90 -9.18 6.37
C VAL A 14 -2.15 -9.96 6.75
N ARG A 15 -3.16 -9.27 7.26
CA ARG A 15 -4.45 -9.87 7.63
C ARG A 15 -5.56 -9.04 7.01
N THR A 16 -6.75 -9.63 6.84
CA THR A 16 -7.92 -8.84 6.44
C THR A 16 -8.15 -7.70 7.42
N CYS A 17 -8.30 -6.50 6.89
CA CYS A 17 -8.63 -5.30 7.64
C CYS A 17 -10.13 -5.29 7.91
N THR A 18 -10.52 -5.43 9.18
CA THR A 18 -11.90 -5.20 9.63
C THR A 18 -12.09 -3.72 9.96
N PRO A 19 -13.34 -3.22 10.06
CA PRO A 19 -13.62 -1.87 10.53
C PRO A 19 -12.91 -1.55 11.85
N GLU A 20 -12.90 -2.48 12.80
CA GLU A 20 -12.26 -2.31 14.11
C GLU A 20 -10.75 -2.16 13.96
N LEU A 21 -10.11 -2.94 13.09
CA LEU A 21 -8.66 -2.84 12.85
C LEU A 21 -8.30 -1.53 12.13
N PHE A 22 -9.12 -1.11 11.17
CA PHE A 22 -8.94 0.16 10.47
C PHE A 22 -9.01 1.34 11.44
N TRP A 23 -10.10 1.46 12.19
CA TRP A 23 -10.29 2.54 13.15
C TRP A 23 -9.24 2.52 14.25
N LYS A 24 -8.87 1.34 14.76
CA LYS A 24 -7.77 1.21 15.72
C LYS A 24 -6.46 1.74 15.19
N ALA A 25 -6.15 1.54 13.91
CA ALA A 25 -4.91 2.03 13.30
C ALA A 25 -4.93 3.55 13.13
N VAL A 26 -6.00 4.11 12.56
CA VAL A 26 -6.06 5.54 12.22
C VAL A 26 -6.37 6.44 13.41
N ARG A 27 -6.93 5.88 14.50
CA ARG A 27 -7.11 6.57 15.80
C ARG A 27 -5.96 6.32 16.77
N SER A 28 -4.86 5.73 16.32
CA SER A 28 -3.74 5.42 17.19
C SER A 28 -2.87 6.64 17.47
N ASP A 29 -2.62 6.94 18.74
CA ASP A 29 -1.61 7.93 19.17
C ASP A 29 -0.21 7.65 18.60
N TYR A 30 0.09 6.38 18.31
CA TYR A 30 1.34 6.02 17.67
C TYR A 30 1.39 6.53 16.23
N VAL A 31 0.33 6.34 15.44
CA VAL A 31 0.25 6.82 14.05
C VAL A 31 0.26 8.35 14.02
N ALA A 32 -0.48 9.00 14.91
CA ALA A 32 -0.48 10.45 15.05
C ALA A 32 0.93 10.99 15.34
N ARG A 33 1.64 10.44 16.33
CA ARG A 33 3.00 10.88 16.67
C ARG A 33 4.01 10.66 15.55
N VAL A 34 3.94 9.53 14.84
CA VAL A 34 4.85 9.29 13.70
C VAL A 34 4.57 10.27 12.57
N CYS A 35 3.31 10.56 12.26
CA CYS A 35 2.96 11.55 11.23
C CYS A 35 3.33 12.98 11.64
N ALA A 36 3.15 13.33 12.92
CA ALA A 36 3.61 14.61 13.48
C ALA A 36 5.13 14.76 13.33
N GLY A 37 5.92 13.74 13.66
CA GLY A 37 7.37 13.78 13.48
C GLY A 37 7.82 13.98 12.02
N ILE A 38 7.07 13.44 11.04
CA ILE A 38 7.31 13.70 9.61
C ILE A 38 7.00 15.16 9.27
N ALA A 39 5.89 15.70 9.79
CA ALA A 39 5.50 17.09 9.57
C ALA A 39 6.50 18.07 10.21
N ASP A 40 6.94 17.80 11.43
CA ASP A 40 7.95 18.60 12.13
C ASP A 40 9.27 18.62 11.35
N ALA A 41 9.69 17.47 10.79
CA ALA A 41 10.89 17.42 9.95
C ALA A 41 10.74 18.21 8.65
N TRP A 42 9.53 18.23 8.07
CA TRP A 42 9.23 19.05 6.89
C TRP A 42 9.31 20.54 7.21
N GLU A 43 8.77 20.97 8.35
CA GLU A 43 8.87 22.36 8.82
C GLU A 43 10.31 22.77 9.14
N GLN A 44 11.10 21.88 9.75
CA GLN A 44 12.54 22.11 9.98
C GLN A 44 13.30 22.30 8.65
N TRP A 45 13.01 21.49 7.63
CA TRP A 45 13.57 21.68 6.30
C TRP A 45 13.17 23.02 5.67
N LYS A 46 11.88 23.39 5.75
CA LYS A 46 11.40 24.69 5.24
C LYS A 46 12.05 25.89 5.95
N ARG A 47 12.42 25.74 7.23
CA ARG A 47 13.17 26.74 8.01
C ARG A 47 14.68 26.71 7.79
N GLY A 48 15.20 25.73 7.02
CA GLY A 48 16.63 25.57 6.76
C GLY A 48 17.42 24.93 7.91
N GLU A 49 16.74 24.31 8.88
CA GLU A 49 17.36 23.60 10.00
C GLU A 49 17.80 22.18 9.63
N LEU A 50 17.15 21.59 8.60
CA LEU A 50 17.55 20.33 7.98
C LEU A 50 17.83 20.56 6.49
N SER A 51 18.83 19.86 5.97
CA SER A 51 18.99 19.68 4.53
C SER A 51 17.82 18.88 3.95
N ARG A 52 17.67 18.92 2.62
CA ARG A 52 16.64 18.13 1.93
C ARG A 52 16.89 16.64 2.12
N GLU A 53 18.15 16.22 2.06
CA GLU A 53 18.59 14.84 2.21
C GLU A 53 18.24 14.32 3.62
N GLU A 54 18.54 15.09 4.67
CA GLU A 54 18.20 14.74 6.05
C GLU A 54 16.68 14.63 6.25
N TYR A 55 15.90 15.55 5.66
CA TYR A 55 14.43 15.45 5.69
C TYR A 55 13.93 14.17 5.02
N GLU A 56 14.44 13.85 3.82
CA GLU A 56 14.06 12.63 3.10
C GLU A 56 14.42 11.36 3.90
N GLU A 57 15.57 11.34 4.57
CA GLU A 57 15.96 10.23 5.45
C GLU A 57 15.00 10.06 6.63
N VAL A 58 14.66 11.15 7.33
CA VAL A 58 13.68 11.14 8.43
C VAL A 58 12.33 10.66 7.91
N LYS A 59 11.82 11.27 6.84
CA LYS A 59 10.54 10.91 6.22
C LYS A 59 10.48 9.42 5.88
N ASN A 60 11.51 8.89 5.23
CA ASN A 60 11.54 7.48 4.84
C ASN A 60 11.63 6.56 6.06
N ARG A 61 12.51 6.86 7.03
CA ARG A 61 12.63 6.08 8.27
C ARG A 61 11.32 6.03 9.04
N GLU A 62 10.63 7.16 9.18
CA GLU A 62 9.37 7.26 9.92
C GLU A 62 8.22 6.59 9.17
N LYS A 63 8.09 6.77 7.85
CA LYS A 63 7.06 6.07 7.06
C LYS A 63 7.15 4.55 7.21
N LEU A 64 8.36 3.97 7.26
CA LEU A 64 8.56 2.53 7.45
C LEU A 64 8.03 2.00 8.80
N ARG A 65 7.75 2.87 9.76
CA ARG A 65 7.22 2.54 11.09
C ARG A 65 5.69 2.53 11.15
N LEU A 66 5.02 3.10 10.15
CA LEU A 66 3.57 3.19 10.07
C LEU A 66 2.96 1.83 9.67
N PRO A 67 1.77 1.48 10.21
CA PRO A 67 0.92 0.43 9.63
C PRO A 67 0.66 0.69 8.16
N ALA A 68 0.40 -0.37 7.40
CA ALA A 68 0.09 -0.24 5.99
C ALA A 68 -1.18 -1.02 5.62
N PHE A 69 -2.04 -0.36 4.86
CA PHE A 69 -3.18 -0.97 4.20
C PHE A 69 -2.79 -1.42 2.79
N THR A 70 -3.40 -2.50 2.31
CA THR A 70 -3.29 -2.93 0.91
C THR A 70 -4.65 -2.82 0.27
N PHE A 71 -5.11 -1.58 0.04
CA PHE A 71 -6.49 -1.33 -0.40
C PHE A 71 -6.87 -2.11 -1.67
N HIS A 72 -5.93 -2.42 -2.56
CA HIS A 72 -6.18 -3.20 -3.78
C HIS A 72 -6.55 -4.67 -3.54
N ALA A 73 -6.17 -5.28 -2.41
CA ALA A 73 -6.32 -6.71 -2.20
C ALA A 73 -6.24 -7.16 -0.74
N THR A 74 -6.86 -8.31 -0.46
CA THR A 74 -6.50 -9.17 0.68
C THR A 74 -5.65 -10.35 0.20
N PHE A 75 -5.19 -11.20 1.11
CA PHE A 75 -4.26 -12.30 0.80
C PHE A 75 -4.63 -13.58 1.52
N THR A 76 -4.77 -14.67 0.78
CA THR A 76 -5.19 -15.98 1.33
C THR A 76 -4.11 -16.65 2.19
N GLY A 77 -2.82 -16.42 1.88
CA GLY A 77 -1.70 -16.98 2.63
C GLY A 77 -1.24 -16.14 3.83
N GLY A 78 -1.96 -15.07 4.17
CA GLY A 78 -1.57 -14.15 5.25
C GLY A 78 -0.26 -13.41 4.97
N ARG A 79 0.21 -13.44 3.72
CA ARG A 79 1.44 -12.79 3.27
C ARG A 79 1.17 -11.87 2.09
N ARG A 80 1.85 -10.75 2.05
CA ARG A 80 1.74 -9.77 0.96
C ARG A 80 2.52 -10.26 -0.27
N LEU A 81 1.95 -11.22 -1.00
CA LEU A 81 2.48 -11.78 -2.24
C LEU A 81 1.43 -11.63 -3.35
N ASN A 82 1.81 -11.05 -4.50
CA ASN A 82 0.88 -10.81 -5.60
C ASN A 82 0.20 -12.09 -6.12
N ALA A 83 0.88 -13.24 -6.07
CA ALA A 83 0.32 -14.53 -6.47
C ALA A 83 -0.82 -15.02 -5.56
N GLU A 84 -0.88 -14.52 -4.33
CA GLU A 84 -1.90 -14.86 -3.32
C GLU A 84 -2.93 -13.73 -3.14
N ALA A 85 -2.84 -12.67 -3.95
CA ALA A 85 -3.68 -11.49 -3.85
C ALA A 85 -5.09 -11.80 -4.38
N VAL A 86 -6.09 -11.47 -3.55
CA VAL A 86 -7.50 -11.48 -3.92
C VAL A 86 -7.93 -10.02 -4.08
N PRO A 87 -8.25 -9.55 -5.30
CA PRO A 87 -8.65 -8.16 -5.54
C PRO A 87 -9.81 -7.73 -4.67
N SER A 88 -9.71 -6.54 -4.08
CA SER A 88 -10.73 -5.99 -3.20
C SER A 88 -11.89 -5.33 -3.94
N GLY A 89 -11.67 -4.92 -5.21
CA GLY A 89 -12.54 -4.01 -5.95
C GLY A 89 -12.26 -2.52 -5.69
N LEU A 90 -11.26 -2.19 -4.88
CA LEU A 90 -10.81 -0.82 -4.61
C LEU A 90 -9.50 -0.52 -5.33
N CYS A 91 -9.33 0.75 -5.67
CA CYS A 91 -8.13 1.29 -6.27
C CYS A 91 -7.61 2.47 -5.45
N LEU A 92 -6.29 2.57 -5.35
CA LEU A 92 -5.57 3.65 -4.71
C LEU A 92 -4.99 4.59 -5.76
N TYR A 93 -5.19 5.89 -5.56
CA TYR A 93 -4.66 6.96 -6.38
C TYR A 93 -3.93 7.97 -5.50
N ASP A 94 -2.67 8.24 -5.78
CA ASP A 94 -1.86 9.24 -5.07
C ASP A 94 -1.66 10.44 -6.00
N ILE A 95 -1.91 11.66 -5.51
CA ILE A 95 -1.40 12.90 -6.10
C ILE A 95 -0.25 13.37 -5.22
N ASP A 96 0.97 13.24 -5.74
CA ASP A 96 2.19 13.70 -5.07
C ASP A 96 2.48 15.18 -5.38
N HIS A 97 3.29 15.82 -4.55
CA HIS A 97 3.79 17.20 -4.72
C HIS A 97 2.69 18.27 -4.80
N LEU A 98 1.64 18.09 -3.99
CA LEU A 98 0.55 19.04 -3.90
C LEU A 98 0.78 19.99 -2.72
N GLU A 99 0.90 21.29 -3.00
CA GLU A 99 1.22 22.32 -1.99
C GLU A 99 0.07 22.54 -1.01
N ALA A 100 -1.17 22.58 -1.51
CA ALA A 100 -2.38 22.88 -0.77
C ALA A 100 -3.39 21.72 -0.92
N PRO A 101 -3.12 20.53 -0.33
CA PRO A 101 -3.92 19.33 -0.59
C PRO A 101 -5.35 19.45 -0.06
N ARG A 102 -5.59 20.17 1.04
CA ARG A 102 -6.94 20.34 1.60
C ARG A 102 -7.78 21.24 0.69
N GLU A 103 -7.18 22.32 0.21
CA GLU A 103 -7.79 23.29 -0.69
C GLU A 103 -8.08 22.64 -2.06
N TYR A 104 -7.14 21.88 -2.61
CA TYR A 104 -7.36 21.11 -3.84
C TYR A 104 -8.55 20.16 -3.68
N PHE A 105 -8.64 19.43 -2.56
CA PHE A 105 -9.78 18.55 -2.32
C PHE A 105 -11.09 19.33 -2.30
N ALA A 106 -11.17 20.41 -1.53
CA ALA A 106 -12.38 21.23 -1.41
C ALA A 106 -12.85 21.79 -2.77
N HIS A 107 -11.91 22.25 -3.60
CA HIS A 107 -12.26 22.91 -4.87
C HIS A 107 -12.41 21.97 -6.06
N VAL A 108 -11.74 20.81 -6.07
CA VAL A 108 -11.68 19.93 -7.25
C VAL A 108 -12.44 18.63 -7.05
N VAL A 109 -12.54 18.15 -5.81
CA VAL A 109 -12.97 16.77 -5.52
C VAL A 109 -14.24 16.72 -4.69
N GLU A 110 -14.42 17.59 -3.69
CA GLU A 110 -15.46 17.48 -2.66
C GLU A 110 -16.87 17.31 -3.24
N GLU A 111 -17.28 18.16 -4.18
CA GLU A 111 -18.61 18.09 -4.82
C GLU A 111 -18.81 16.84 -5.69
N ARG A 112 -17.72 16.23 -6.17
CA ARG A 112 -17.73 15.06 -7.06
C ARG A 112 -17.32 13.78 -6.35
N VAL A 113 -17.10 13.79 -5.04
CA VAL A 113 -16.51 12.66 -4.29
C VAL A 113 -17.29 11.36 -4.49
N ARG A 114 -18.63 11.46 -4.54
CA ARG A 114 -19.54 10.33 -4.79
C ARG A 114 -19.53 9.87 -6.24
N GLU A 115 -19.51 10.81 -7.19
CA GLU A 115 -19.44 10.54 -8.63
C GLU A 115 -18.15 9.78 -8.99
N LEU A 116 -17.04 10.20 -8.39
CA LEU A 116 -15.72 9.59 -8.55
C LEU A 116 -15.58 8.24 -7.84
N GLY A 117 -16.58 7.80 -7.09
CA GLY A 117 -16.55 6.55 -6.35
C GLY A 117 -15.56 6.51 -5.21
N ILE A 118 -15.09 7.68 -4.75
CA ILE A 118 -14.16 7.79 -3.63
C ILE A 118 -14.87 7.34 -2.37
N VAL A 119 -14.20 6.47 -1.61
CA VAL A 119 -14.65 5.94 -0.31
C VAL A 119 -13.75 6.39 0.83
N LEU A 120 -12.53 6.83 0.53
CA LEU A 120 -11.61 7.44 1.48
C LEU A 120 -10.76 8.48 0.75
N ALA A 121 -10.68 9.68 1.30
CA ALA A 121 -9.73 10.71 0.87
C ALA A 121 -8.97 11.21 2.08
N HIS A 122 -7.65 11.31 1.98
CA HIS A 122 -6.84 11.85 3.06
C HIS A 122 -5.56 12.51 2.57
N VAL A 123 -5.04 13.43 3.38
CA VAL A 123 -3.70 14.00 3.20
C VAL A 123 -2.67 12.90 3.49
N THR A 124 -1.60 12.82 2.69
CA THR A 124 -0.54 11.81 2.87
C THR A 124 0.31 12.09 4.14
N PRO A 125 1.06 11.10 4.67
CA PRO A 125 1.84 11.31 5.90
C PRO A 125 2.80 12.51 5.87
N SER A 126 3.32 12.89 4.70
CA SER A 126 4.23 14.03 4.53
C SER A 126 3.52 15.38 4.34
N LYS A 127 2.19 15.44 4.32
CA LYS A 127 1.39 16.65 4.03
C LYS A 127 1.56 17.24 2.62
N GLU A 128 2.39 16.64 1.78
CA GLU A 128 2.72 17.11 0.42
C GLU A 128 1.94 16.38 -0.68
N GLY A 129 0.76 15.83 -0.37
CA GLY A 129 -0.01 15.06 -1.33
C GLY A 129 -1.35 14.59 -0.81
N LEU A 130 -2.20 14.17 -1.75
CA LEU A 130 -3.50 13.55 -1.49
C LEU A 130 -3.47 12.08 -1.87
N ARG A 131 -4.23 11.29 -1.13
CA ARG A 131 -4.51 9.90 -1.46
C ARG A 131 -6.01 9.68 -1.50
N PHE A 132 -6.46 9.01 -2.56
CA PHE A 132 -7.82 8.53 -2.71
C PHE A 132 -7.82 7.00 -2.70
N VAL A 133 -8.83 6.45 -2.06
CA VAL A 133 -9.29 5.07 -2.27
C VAL A 133 -10.67 5.16 -2.87
N PHE A 134 -10.87 4.51 -4.01
CA PHE A 134 -12.12 4.55 -4.75
C PHE A 134 -12.51 3.17 -5.26
N VAL A 135 -13.80 2.96 -5.47
CA VAL A 135 -14.34 1.72 -6.04
C VAL A 135 -13.99 1.67 -7.53
N ILE A 136 -13.39 0.56 -7.98
CA ILE A 136 -13.06 0.33 -9.38
C ILE A 136 -14.37 0.36 -10.21
N PRO A 137 -14.44 1.17 -11.28
CA PRO A 137 -15.58 1.14 -12.18
C PRO A 137 -15.79 -0.23 -12.81
N ALA A 138 -17.05 -0.62 -12.98
CA ALA A 138 -17.45 -1.91 -13.51
C ALA A 138 -16.83 -2.14 -14.89
N GLY A 139 -16.21 -3.31 -15.06
CA GLY A 139 -15.55 -3.70 -16.30
C GLY A 139 -14.13 -3.14 -16.47
N MET A 140 -13.63 -2.32 -15.55
CA MET A 140 -12.24 -1.84 -15.59
C MET A 140 -11.30 -2.75 -14.79
N SER A 141 -10.10 -2.93 -15.31
CA SER A 141 -8.94 -3.40 -14.56
C SER A 141 -8.40 -2.32 -13.62
N LEU A 142 -7.49 -2.69 -12.72
CA LEU A 142 -6.83 -1.75 -11.81
C LEU A 142 -6.10 -0.62 -12.57
N ALA A 143 -5.41 -0.95 -13.67
CA ALA A 143 -4.69 0.01 -14.49
C ALA A 143 -5.65 1.00 -15.18
N GLU A 144 -6.74 0.48 -15.77
CA GLU A 144 -7.76 1.31 -16.41
C GLU A 144 -8.47 2.22 -15.40
N ALA A 145 -8.72 1.73 -14.18
CA ALA A 145 -9.32 2.54 -13.12
C ALA A 145 -8.40 3.70 -12.68
N GLN A 146 -7.09 3.46 -12.56
CA GLN A 146 -6.13 4.54 -12.25
C GLN A 146 -6.05 5.57 -13.39
N GLU A 147 -5.99 5.10 -14.64
CA GLU A 147 -5.98 6.00 -15.81
C GLU A 147 -7.31 6.74 -15.97
N TRP A 148 -8.43 6.12 -15.61
CA TRP A 148 -9.73 6.79 -15.57
C TRP A 148 -9.74 7.91 -14.53
N MET A 149 -9.29 7.62 -13.30
CA MET A 149 -9.24 8.61 -12.21
C MET A 149 -8.33 9.80 -12.56
N SER A 150 -7.16 9.54 -13.16
CA SER A 150 -6.26 10.64 -13.56
C SER A 150 -6.89 11.60 -14.56
N ARG A 151 -7.66 11.06 -15.52
CA ARG A 151 -8.44 11.88 -16.46
C ARG A 151 -9.53 12.69 -15.75
N GLN A 152 -10.22 12.11 -14.76
CA GLN A 152 -11.26 12.83 -14.00
C GLN A 152 -10.72 14.00 -13.18
N LEU A 153 -9.47 13.85 -12.70
CA LEU A 153 -8.77 14.84 -11.89
C LEU A 153 -7.89 15.78 -12.74
N ASN A 154 -7.85 15.55 -14.05
CA ASN A 154 -6.99 16.27 -14.99
C ASN A 154 -5.52 16.32 -14.51
N ASP A 155 -5.03 15.20 -13.97
CA ASP A 155 -3.70 15.07 -13.40
C ASP A 155 -2.66 14.77 -14.49
N PRO A 156 -1.78 15.73 -14.83
CA PRO A 156 -0.78 15.56 -15.88
C PRO A 156 0.39 14.65 -15.45
N ASN A 157 0.52 14.39 -14.15
CA ASN A 157 1.66 13.68 -13.57
C ASN A 157 1.37 12.19 -13.33
N TYR A 158 0.25 11.68 -13.86
CA TYR A 158 -0.11 10.28 -13.73
C TYR A 158 0.95 9.36 -14.36
N ASP A 159 1.65 8.64 -13.49
CA ASP A 159 2.57 7.57 -13.86
C ASP A 159 1.79 6.34 -14.34
N ARG A 160 1.87 6.06 -15.65
CA ARG A 160 1.22 4.91 -16.29
C ARG A 160 1.75 3.55 -15.85
N SER A 161 2.79 3.48 -15.00
CA SER A 161 3.24 2.20 -14.46
C SER A 161 2.13 1.57 -13.63
N VAL A 162 1.66 0.42 -14.10
CA VAL A 162 0.62 -0.36 -13.42
C VAL A 162 1.12 -0.70 -12.02
N LYS A 163 0.41 -0.25 -10.99
CA LYS A 163 0.73 -0.61 -9.62
C LYS A 163 0.16 -1.98 -9.31
N ASP A 164 0.94 -2.79 -8.59
CA ASP A 164 0.54 -4.16 -8.29
C ASP A 164 -0.55 -4.24 -7.21
N LEU A 165 -1.22 -5.40 -7.11
CA LEU A 165 -2.27 -5.66 -6.12
C LEU A 165 -1.75 -5.61 -4.68
N ALA A 166 -0.45 -5.78 -4.48
CA ALA A 166 0.20 -5.68 -3.18
C ALA A 166 0.72 -4.27 -2.85
N ARG A 167 0.30 -3.22 -3.58
CA ARG A 167 0.63 -1.83 -3.24
C ARG A 167 0.20 -1.49 -1.81
N SER A 168 1.17 -1.04 -1.03
CA SER A 168 0.96 -0.60 0.35
C SER A 168 0.62 0.88 0.43
N SER A 169 -0.26 1.23 1.37
CA SER A 169 -0.66 2.57 1.73
C SER A 169 -0.42 2.78 3.22
N PHE A 170 0.51 3.68 3.58
CA PHE A 170 0.76 3.99 4.98
C PHE A 170 -0.48 4.60 5.63
N ALA A 171 -0.83 4.11 6.82
CA ALA A 171 -1.88 4.68 7.65
C ALA A 171 -1.53 6.12 8.05
N VAL A 172 -2.56 6.96 8.13
CA VAL A 172 -2.50 8.34 8.62
C VAL A 172 -3.45 8.48 9.80
N PRO A 173 -3.27 9.49 10.67
CA PRO A 173 -4.23 9.75 11.72
C PRO A 173 -5.56 10.21 11.13
N GLU A 174 -6.67 9.93 11.81
CA GLU A 174 -8.04 10.29 11.38
C GLU A 174 -8.17 11.80 11.05
N GLU A 175 -7.43 12.67 11.75
CA GLU A 175 -7.37 14.11 11.48
C GLU A 175 -6.88 14.49 10.07
N TYR A 176 -6.20 13.58 9.36
CA TYR A 176 -5.77 13.78 7.97
C TYR A 176 -6.87 13.43 6.96
N PHE A 177 -7.97 12.80 7.40
CA PHE A 177 -9.08 12.46 6.52
C PHE A 177 -9.81 13.72 6.06
N LEU A 178 -10.20 13.70 4.79
CA LEU A 178 -11.01 14.73 4.14
C LEU A 178 -12.40 14.18 3.80
N TYR A 179 -12.48 12.86 3.59
CA TYR A 179 -13.73 12.16 3.35
C TYR A 179 -13.58 10.69 3.75
N ILE A 180 -14.62 10.11 4.33
CA ILE A 180 -14.74 8.68 4.53
C ILE A 180 -16.20 8.23 4.33
N ASP A 181 -16.34 7.15 3.59
CA ASP A 181 -17.56 6.38 3.43
C ASP A 181 -17.25 4.97 3.87
N GLU A 182 -17.50 4.71 5.16
CA GLU A 182 -17.16 3.45 5.81
C GLU A 182 -17.95 2.27 5.22
N GLU A 183 -19.22 2.48 4.87
CA GLU A 183 -20.01 1.46 4.20
C GLU A 183 -19.38 1.14 2.84
N GLY A 184 -19.04 2.16 2.05
CA GLY A 184 -18.33 1.99 0.77
C GLY A 184 -17.00 1.25 0.91
N LEU A 185 -16.27 1.49 2.00
CA LEU A 185 -14.95 0.93 2.24
C LEU A 185 -14.99 -0.57 2.61
N PHE A 186 -16.05 -1.03 3.30
CA PHE A 186 -16.15 -2.41 3.81
C PHE A 186 -17.24 -3.27 3.16
N ASN A 187 -18.23 -2.71 2.46
CA ASN A 187 -19.36 -3.47 1.91
C ASN A 187 -18.98 -4.30 0.67
N GLU A 188 -19.34 -5.59 0.62
CA GLU A 188 -18.92 -6.59 -0.38
C GLU A 188 -19.59 -6.47 -1.75
N LYS A 189 -20.63 -5.66 -1.89
CA LYS A 189 -21.53 -5.68 -3.05
C LYS A 189 -21.50 -4.43 -3.93
N LEU A 190 -20.58 -3.50 -3.69
CA LEU A 190 -20.55 -2.22 -4.40
C LEU A 190 -19.66 -2.30 -5.64
N THR A 191 -20.22 -1.94 -6.80
CA THR A 191 -19.46 -1.62 -8.02
C THR A 191 -20.01 -0.31 -8.59
N MET A 192 -19.14 0.50 -9.21
CA MET A 192 -19.56 1.75 -9.84
C MET A 192 -19.91 1.49 -11.31
N LYS A 193 -21.14 1.77 -11.76
CA LYS A 193 -21.49 1.84 -13.19
C LYS A 193 -21.44 3.29 -13.63
N ASN A 194 -20.59 3.69 -14.57
CA ASN A 194 -20.50 5.05 -15.19
C ASN A 194 -21.26 6.19 -14.47
N GLY A 195 -20.93 6.46 -13.19
CA GLY A 195 -21.52 7.55 -12.38
C GLY A 195 -22.60 7.18 -11.35
N LYS A 196 -23.02 5.92 -11.17
CA LYS A 196 -23.97 5.48 -10.13
C LYS A 196 -23.54 4.17 -9.46
N ARG A 197 -23.70 4.11 -8.14
CA ARG A 197 -23.47 2.90 -7.31
C ARG A 197 -24.68 1.98 -7.40
N GLU A 198 -24.43 0.69 -7.68
CA GLU A 198 -25.43 -0.37 -7.49
C GLU A 198 -24.91 -1.37 -6.47
N VAL A 199 -25.83 -1.85 -5.62
CA VAL A 199 -25.61 -2.95 -4.68
C VAL A 199 -26.06 -4.23 -5.39
N THR A 200 -25.14 -5.14 -5.70
CA THR A 200 -25.49 -6.42 -6.34
C THR A 200 -25.71 -7.52 -5.30
N GLY A 201 -26.98 -7.89 -5.07
CA GLY A 201 -27.39 -9.20 -4.50
C GLY A 201 -28.09 -9.16 -3.13
N GLU A 202 -29.17 -9.94 -3.02
CA GLU A 202 -30.19 -10.04 -1.97
C GLU A 202 -29.70 -10.06 -0.50
N ALA A 203 -30.29 -9.20 0.33
CA ALA A 203 -30.71 -9.48 1.70
C ALA A 203 -31.68 -8.39 2.21
N ALA A 204 -32.86 -8.83 2.61
CA ALA A 204 -33.84 -8.21 3.50
C ALA A 204 -34.50 -6.87 3.10
N ARG A 205 -35.72 -7.01 2.59
CA ARG A 205 -36.84 -6.07 2.77
C ARG A 205 -36.86 -5.52 4.20
N ASN A 206 -36.94 -4.20 4.34
CA ASN A 206 -37.77 -3.56 5.35
C ASN A 206 -38.27 -2.22 4.82
N GLU A 207 -39.46 -1.87 5.31
CA GLU A 207 -40.49 -1.11 4.63
C GLU A 207 -40.26 0.40 4.56
N VAL A 208 -40.61 0.93 3.38
CA VAL A 208 -41.41 2.15 3.13
C VAL A 208 -41.68 3.05 4.34
N THR A 209 -41.15 4.28 4.29
CA THR A 209 -41.94 5.45 4.70
C THR A 209 -41.92 6.50 3.60
N HIS A 210 -43.13 6.79 3.12
CA HIS A 210 -43.47 7.85 2.19
C HIS A 210 -43.09 9.23 2.75
N PHE A 211 -42.44 10.06 1.93
CA PHE A 211 -42.78 11.48 1.87
C PHE A 211 -42.43 12.04 0.50
N SER A 212 -43.46 12.46 -0.24
CA SER A 212 -43.35 13.17 -1.51
C SER A 212 -43.70 14.64 -1.27
N SER A 213 -42.90 15.56 -1.78
CA SER A 213 -43.45 16.76 -2.45
C SER A 213 -42.39 17.41 -3.34
N SER A 214 -42.81 17.54 -4.59
CA SER A 214 -42.34 18.29 -5.76
C SER A 214 -41.82 19.71 -5.54
N GLY A 215 -40.95 20.13 -6.47
CA GLY A 215 -40.67 21.52 -6.83
C GLY A 215 -39.68 21.58 -7.99
N GLU A 216 -40.18 21.57 -9.23
CA GLU A 216 -39.46 21.89 -10.46
C GLU A 216 -39.19 23.41 -10.53
N GLU A 217 -38.09 23.81 -11.19
CA GLU A 217 -37.90 25.05 -12.00
C GLU A 217 -36.39 25.17 -12.34
N GLU A 218 -35.94 24.79 -13.53
CA GLU A 218 -35.86 25.54 -14.80
C GLU A 218 -34.64 26.50 -14.91
N TYR A 219 -33.81 26.22 -15.92
CA TYR A 219 -32.61 26.96 -16.32
C TYR A 219 -32.95 28.35 -16.91
N PRO A 220 -31.93 29.23 -17.06
CA PRO A 220 -31.59 29.57 -18.44
C PRO A 220 -30.09 29.63 -18.76
N LYS A 221 -29.84 29.41 -20.06
CA LYS A 221 -28.60 29.55 -20.81
C LYS A 221 -28.03 30.98 -20.76
N GLY A 222 -26.70 31.06 -20.78
CA GLY A 222 -25.92 32.27 -21.12
C GLY A 222 -24.66 31.85 -21.89
N GLU A 223 -24.25 32.68 -22.83
CA GLU A 223 -23.55 32.34 -24.08
C GLU A 223 -22.03 32.63 -24.04
N VAL A 224 -21.36 32.06 -25.04
CA VAL A 224 -19.93 32.02 -25.35
C VAL A 224 -19.20 33.38 -25.41
N VAL A 225 -17.94 33.39 -24.97
CA VAL A 225 -16.90 34.28 -25.55
C VAL A 225 -15.54 33.58 -25.57
N ALA A 226 -14.95 33.55 -26.76
CA ALA A 226 -13.63 33.02 -27.06
C ALA A 226 -12.60 34.15 -27.17
N ALA A 227 -11.34 33.85 -26.79
CA ALA A 227 -10.04 34.40 -27.24
C ALA A 227 -9.08 34.39 -26.03
N SER A 228 -7.77 34.22 -26.12
CA SER A 228 -6.82 33.78 -27.14
C SER A 228 -5.46 33.74 -26.42
N ARG A 229 -4.69 32.68 -26.64
CA ARG A 229 -3.22 32.56 -26.66
C ARG A 229 -2.38 33.63 -25.93
N ASN A 230 -1.49 33.15 -25.06
CA ASN A 230 -0.06 33.37 -25.26
C ASN A 230 0.79 32.28 -24.58
N ALA A 231 1.73 31.78 -25.36
CA ALA A 231 2.75 30.81 -24.97
C ALA A 231 3.97 31.55 -24.39
N THR A 232 4.59 30.96 -23.37
CA THR A 232 6.04 31.07 -23.13
C THR A 232 6.54 29.79 -22.46
N ASP A 233 7.43 29.11 -23.16
CA ASP A 233 8.35 28.08 -22.69
C ASP A 233 9.05 28.48 -21.39
N THR A 234 9.25 27.53 -20.47
CA THR A 234 10.58 27.29 -19.88
C THR A 234 10.64 25.86 -19.34
N GLN A 235 11.61 25.09 -19.86
CA GLN A 235 11.95 23.72 -19.51
C GLN A 235 12.56 23.60 -18.10
N GLY A 236 12.21 22.52 -17.40
CA GLY A 236 12.82 22.13 -16.13
C GLY A 236 12.57 20.65 -15.83
N ASN A 237 13.29 19.78 -16.54
CA ASN A 237 13.36 18.33 -16.28
C ASN A 237 13.97 18.05 -14.90
N ILE A 238 13.37 17.14 -14.11
CA ILE A 238 14.10 16.15 -13.30
C ILE A 238 13.16 15.00 -12.90
N ALA A 239 13.43 13.82 -13.48
CA ALA A 239 12.83 12.55 -13.11
C ALA A 239 13.57 11.96 -11.89
N SER A 240 12.85 11.60 -10.83
CA SER A 240 13.38 10.79 -9.72
C SER A 240 13.04 9.32 -9.94
N VAL A 241 14.05 8.58 -10.37
CA VAL A 241 14.10 7.13 -10.55
C VAL A 241 14.20 6.41 -9.21
N ALA A 242 13.33 5.40 -8.98
CA ALA A 242 13.59 4.31 -8.03
C ALA A 242 12.73 3.08 -8.39
N ALA A 243 13.11 2.38 -9.45
CA ALA A 243 12.64 1.02 -9.74
C ALA A 243 13.80 0.05 -9.46
N ALA A 244 13.62 -0.80 -8.44
CA ALA A 244 14.54 -1.89 -8.13
C ALA A 244 14.20 -3.09 -9.03
N THR A 245 14.90 -3.21 -10.15
CA THR A 245 14.88 -4.40 -11.01
C THR A 245 16.00 -5.35 -10.56
N THR A 246 15.62 -6.57 -10.18
CA THR A 246 16.51 -7.71 -9.95
C THR A 246 17.09 -8.23 -11.28
N PRO A 247 18.38 -8.60 -11.38
CA PRO A 247 18.91 -9.19 -12.61
C PRO A 247 18.62 -10.69 -12.66
N ALA A 248 18.00 -11.13 -13.75
CA ALA A 248 18.00 -12.53 -14.19
C ALA A 248 19.26 -12.78 -15.04
N VAL A 249 20.10 -13.72 -14.62
CA VAL A 249 21.28 -14.17 -15.37
C VAL A 249 20.89 -15.39 -16.20
N GLY A 250 21.18 -15.32 -17.50
CA GLY A 250 20.85 -16.33 -18.49
C GLY A 250 21.66 -17.62 -18.37
N HIS A 251 20.99 -18.71 -18.74
CA HIS A 251 21.58 -19.99 -19.13
C HIS A 251 22.32 -19.87 -20.47
N PRO A 252 23.46 -20.56 -20.61
CA PRO A 252 23.86 -21.15 -21.87
C PRO A 252 23.95 -22.69 -21.78
N SER A 253 23.76 -23.29 -22.95
CA SER A 253 23.60 -24.70 -23.28
C SER A 253 24.86 -25.57 -23.12
N SER A 254 24.64 -26.89 -23.06
CA SER A 254 25.60 -28.02 -22.99
C SER A 254 26.80 -28.00 -23.94
N PRO A 255 27.82 -28.82 -23.65
CA PRO A 255 27.98 -30.06 -24.44
C PRO A 255 28.31 -31.34 -23.62
N GLU A 256 28.36 -32.44 -24.36
CA GLU A 256 28.35 -33.87 -24.03
C GLU A 256 29.57 -34.50 -23.32
N GLU A 257 29.29 -35.67 -22.73
CA GLU A 257 30.06 -36.92 -22.53
C GLU A 257 31.48 -36.94 -21.92
N GLY A 258 31.67 -37.88 -20.97
CA GLY A 258 32.98 -38.32 -20.48
C GLY A 258 32.92 -39.18 -19.23
N ASN A 259 32.68 -40.48 -19.39
CA ASN A 259 32.80 -41.55 -18.39
C ASN A 259 34.26 -41.69 -17.88
N LEU A 260 34.49 -41.87 -16.57
CA LEU A 260 35.36 -42.95 -16.04
C LEU A 260 35.40 -43.03 -14.50
N ASP A 261 35.29 -44.28 -14.05
CA ASP A 261 35.53 -44.88 -12.74
C ASP A 261 36.96 -44.66 -12.20
N THR A 262 37.13 -44.54 -10.87
CA THR A 262 38.02 -45.43 -10.08
C THR A 262 38.07 -45.09 -8.59
N SER A 263 37.60 -46.08 -7.83
CA SER A 263 37.96 -46.50 -6.47
C SER A 263 39.29 -46.05 -5.82
N ARG A 264 39.25 -45.92 -4.46
CA ARG A 264 40.12 -46.55 -3.42
C ARG A 264 40.50 -45.61 -2.26
N VAL A 265 40.06 -45.94 -1.03
CA VAL A 265 40.87 -46.51 0.10
C VAL A 265 41.42 -45.40 1.02
N ASN A 266 41.46 -45.44 2.35
CA ASN A 266 40.97 -46.27 3.46
C ASN A 266 41.62 -45.67 4.74
N GLN A 267 41.20 -46.11 5.94
CA GLN A 267 41.96 -46.10 7.22
C GLN A 267 41.96 -44.78 8.04
N ASN A 268 41.82 -44.74 9.37
CA ASN A 268 41.75 -45.72 10.49
C ASN A 268 41.11 -44.98 11.70
N LEU A 269 40.22 -45.56 12.52
CA LEU A 269 40.47 -46.34 13.77
C LEU A 269 41.44 -45.63 14.74
N ASN A 270 41.28 -45.49 16.06
CA ASN A 270 40.42 -46.07 17.09
C ASN A 270 40.76 -45.37 18.44
N THR A 271 39.86 -45.33 19.44
CA THR A 271 40.10 -45.78 20.87
C THR A 271 39.02 -45.29 21.89
N SER A 272 38.10 -46.22 22.20
CA SER A 272 37.64 -46.74 23.52
C SER A 272 37.49 -45.85 24.79
N ARG A 273 36.25 -45.70 25.30
CA ARG A 273 35.60 -46.33 26.52
C ARG A 273 35.83 -45.58 27.86
N VAL A 274 34.85 -45.27 28.74
CA VAL A 274 33.88 -46.12 29.47
C VAL A 274 32.67 -45.32 30.04
N ASN A 275 31.46 -45.92 29.94
CA ASN A 275 30.19 -45.85 30.70
C ASN A 275 29.86 -44.68 31.68
N GLN A 276 28.64 -44.12 31.56
CA GLN A 276 27.43 -44.56 32.30
C GLN A 276 26.15 -43.83 31.80
N ASN A 277 25.03 -44.54 31.89
CA ASN A 277 23.73 -44.28 31.26
C ASN A 277 23.04 -42.97 31.67
N THR A 278 22.58 -42.19 30.69
CA THR A 278 21.24 -41.60 30.70
C THR A 278 20.68 -41.65 29.28
N ASP A 279 19.50 -42.25 29.14
CA ASP A 279 18.75 -42.38 27.90
C ASP A 279 18.25 -40.99 27.50
N THR A 280 18.84 -40.38 26.46
CA THR A 280 18.26 -39.28 25.68
C THR A 280 19.08 -39.15 24.39
N SER A 281 18.53 -39.63 23.28
CA SER A 281 19.13 -39.46 21.95
C SER A 281 19.34 -37.96 21.63
N PRO A 282 20.56 -37.47 21.36
CA PRO A 282 20.81 -36.09 21.01
C PRO A 282 21.11 -36.00 19.51
N SER A 283 20.09 -36.00 18.65
CA SER A 283 20.38 -35.85 17.21
C SER A 283 19.24 -35.27 16.39
N ASN A 284 18.47 -34.33 16.94
CA ASN A 284 17.56 -33.53 16.12
C ASN A 284 17.33 -32.11 16.67
N GLN A 285 18.38 -31.48 17.21
CA GLN A 285 18.26 -30.05 17.49
C GLN A 285 18.12 -29.31 16.16
N PRO A 286 17.05 -28.51 15.99
CA PRO A 286 16.86 -27.76 14.76
C PRO A 286 18.03 -26.77 14.62
N THR A 287 18.52 -26.66 13.39
CA THR A 287 19.62 -25.77 13.04
C THR A 287 19.14 -24.76 12.01
N PHE A 288 19.74 -23.57 12.03
CA PHE A 288 19.62 -22.60 10.96
C PHE A 288 21.01 -22.38 10.37
N LYS A 289 21.17 -22.72 9.08
CA LYS A 289 22.46 -22.71 8.37
C LYS A 289 23.57 -23.48 9.12
N GLY A 290 23.22 -24.62 9.72
CA GLY A 290 24.16 -25.46 10.46
C GLY A 290 24.49 -24.98 11.88
N ILE A 291 23.91 -23.86 12.34
CA ILE A 291 24.07 -23.37 13.72
C ILE A 291 22.85 -23.83 14.54
N PRO A 292 23.04 -24.47 15.71
CA PRO A 292 21.93 -24.83 16.60
C PRO A 292 21.13 -23.61 17.05
N TYR A 293 19.79 -23.71 17.09
CA TYR A 293 18.94 -22.61 17.56
C TYR A 293 19.28 -22.16 18.99
N SER A 294 19.73 -23.07 19.85
CA SER A 294 20.21 -22.73 21.20
C SER A 294 21.33 -21.69 21.19
N GLU A 295 22.26 -21.78 20.25
CA GLU A 295 23.37 -20.85 20.11
C GLU A 295 22.92 -19.50 19.54
N ILE A 296 21.98 -19.53 18.58
CA ILE A 296 21.38 -18.31 18.02
C ILE A 296 20.62 -17.53 19.10
N ILE A 297 19.81 -18.22 19.91
CA ILE A 297 19.03 -17.63 21.01
C ILE A 297 19.97 -17.04 22.06
N ARG A 298 21.03 -17.77 22.43
CA ARG A 298 22.04 -17.29 23.38
C ARG A 298 22.67 -15.98 22.90
N GLN A 299 23.05 -15.92 21.62
CA GLN A 299 23.67 -14.73 21.06
C GLN A 299 22.70 -13.56 20.92
N TRP A 300 21.43 -13.84 20.67
CA TRP A 300 20.39 -12.83 20.69
C TRP A 300 20.23 -12.17 22.07
N PHE A 301 20.27 -12.96 23.16
CA PHE A 301 20.25 -12.40 24.53
C PHE A 301 21.48 -11.55 24.86
N ILE A 302 22.66 -11.91 24.35
CA ILE A 302 23.89 -11.11 24.54
C ILE A 302 23.80 -9.76 23.81
N LEU A 303 23.19 -9.73 22.62
CA LEU A 303 23.10 -8.53 21.78
C LEU A 303 21.91 -7.63 22.12
N SER A 304 20.88 -8.18 22.78
CA SER A 304 19.62 -7.49 23.07
C SER A 304 19.41 -7.19 24.56
N GLY A 305 20.44 -7.44 25.38
CA GLY A 305 20.50 -7.09 26.80
C GLY A 305 20.97 -5.66 27.01
#